data_AF-A0A0U1P4F9-F1
#
_entry.id   AF-A0A0U1P4F9-F1
#
_cell.length_a   1.000
_cell.length_b   1.000
_cell.length_c   1.000
_cell.angle_alpha   90.00
_cell.angle_beta   90.00
_cell.angle_gamma   90.00
#
_symmetry.space_group_name_H-M   'P 1'
#
loop_
_entity.id
_entity.type
_entity.pdbx_description
1 polymer ?
#
loop_
_entity_poly.entity_id
_entity_poly.type
_entity_poly.pdbx_seq_one_letter_code
_entity_poly.pdbx_strand_id
1 'polypeptide(L)'
;MSRIKIVDENNAKGIRKFLLKIFKRKYGGFIPSVMRLLMVDLKIGRPAGSLYNYLNLKKNSKITRMQKEMIATVVNGAIGGAP
;
A
#
# COMPACT_ATOMS: atom_id res chain seq x y z
N MET A 1 -8.37 -12.39 3.27
CA MET A 1 -7.23 -13.24 3.74
C MET A 1 -6.31 -13.48 2.55
N SER A 2 -5.00 -13.28 2.72
CA SER A 2 -4.01 -13.50 1.66
C SER A 2 -3.60 -14.98 1.62
N ARG A 3 -3.52 -15.58 0.42
CA ARG A 3 -2.98 -16.95 0.23
C ARG A 3 -1.45 -17.01 0.36
N ILE A 4 -0.81 -15.85 0.39
CA ILE A 4 0.63 -15.69 0.48
C ILE A 4 1.00 -15.04 1.81
N LYS A 5 2.22 -15.31 2.28
CA LYS A 5 2.74 -14.84 3.57
C LYS A 5 2.56 -13.32 3.68
N ILE A 6 2.08 -12.87 4.83
CA ILE A 6 1.99 -11.46 5.19
C ILE A 6 2.71 -11.23 6.51
N VAL A 7 3.22 -10.01 6.72
CA VAL A 7 3.79 -9.63 8.00
C VAL A 7 2.67 -9.09 8.89
N ASP A 8 2.40 -9.79 9.98
CA ASP A 8 1.50 -9.30 11.02
C ASP A 8 2.26 -8.45 12.06
N GLU A 9 1.58 -7.46 12.64
CA GLU A 9 2.16 -6.55 13.63
C GLU A 9 2.64 -7.29 14.87
N ASN A 10 1.89 -8.30 15.31
CA ASN A 10 2.20 -9.11 16.49
C ASN A 10 3.46 -9.97 16.28
N ASN A 11 3.69 -10.42 15.04
CA ASN A 11 4.81 -11.29 14.67
C ASN A 11 6.01 -10.54 14.09
N ALA A 12 5.86 -9.25 13.78
CA ALA A 12 6.93 -8.42 13.23
C ALA A 12 7.99 -8.11 14.29
N LYS A 13 9.26 -8.14 13.88
CA LYS A 13 10.42 -7.76 14.72
C LYS A 13 11.23 -6.65 14.04
N GLY A 14 11.98 -5.90 14.85
CA GLY A 14 12.90 -4.86 14.39
C GLY A 14 12.25 -3.77 13.51
N ILE A 15 12.93 -3.43 12.41
CA ILE A 15 12.54 -2.37 11.47
C ILE A 15 11.12 -2.57 10.92
N ARG A 16 10.69 -3.82 10.67
CA ARG A 16 9.36 -4.11 10.13
C ARG A 16 8.25 -3.71 11.11
N LYS A 17 8.44 -3.98 12.41
CA LYS A 17 7.49 -3.60 13.47
C LYS A 17 7.37 -2.08 13.57
N PHE A 18 8.50 -1.39 13.47
CA PHE A 18 8.54 0.07 13.49
C PHE A 18 7.79 0.68 12.29
N LEU A 19 8.07 0.20 11.08
CA LEU A 19 7.38 0.65 9.87
C LEU A 19 5.86 0.39 9.94
N LEU A 20 5.45 -0.79 10.37
CA LEU A 20 4.03 -1.13 10.54
C LEU A 20 3.33 -0.19 11.52
N LYS A 21 3.97 0.20 12.63
CA LYS A 21 3.44 1.20 13.56
C LYS A 21 3.29 2.59 12.93
N ILE A 22 4.27 3.02 12.12
CA ILE A 22 4.17 4.28 11.39
C ILE A 22 2.98 4.26 10.43
N PHE A 23 2.83 3.19 9.65
CA PHE A 23 1.70 3.05 8.73
C PHE A 23 0.37 3.00 9.48
N LYS A 24 0.30 2.24 10.58
CA LYS A 24 -0.88 2.18 11.44
C LYS A 24 -1.32 3.57 11.90
N ARG A 25 -0.38 4.42 12.35
CA ARG A 25 -0.69 5.81 12.72
C ARG A 25 -1.15 6.64 11.53
N LYS A 26 -0.49 6.50 10.38
CA LYS A 26 -0.81 7.26 9.16
C LYS A 26 -2.21 6.95 8.61
N TYR A 27 -2.68 5.71 8.76
CA TYR A 27 -3.97 5.24 8.26
C TYR A 27 -5.04 5.10 9.36
N GLY A 28 -4.94 5.90 10.44
CA GLY A 28 -6.01 6.01 11.44
C GLY A 28 -6.22 4.76 12.31
N GLY A 29 -5.17 4.00 12.59
CA GLY A 29 -5.21 2.79 13.43
C GLY A 29 -5.29 1.49 12.65
N PHE A 30 -5.46 1.53 11.33
CA PHE A 30 -5.51 0.37 10.46
C PHE A 30 -4.22 0.20 9.64
N ILE A 31 -3.86 -1.04 9.31
CA ILE A 31 -2.73 -1.35 8.43
C ILE A 31 -3.27 -1.98 7.15
N PRO A 32 -3.19 -1.29 6.00
CA PRO A 32 -3.61 -1.83 4.71
C PRO A 32 -2.97 -3.21 4.43
N SER A 33 -3.76 -4.13 3.90
CA SER A 33 -3.30 -5.50 3.60
C SER A 33 -2.11 -5.52 2.62
N VAL A 34 -2.10 -4.61 1.64
CA VAL A 34 -0.99 -4.48 0.68
C VAL A 34 0.31 -4.06 1.39
N MET A 35 0.23 -3.24 2.44
CA MET A 35 1.40 -2.87 3.24
C MET A 35 1.95 -4.07 4.00
N ARG A 36 1.08 -4.90 4.59
CA ARG A 36 1.49 -6.14 5.27
C ARG A 36 2.19 -7.12 4.32
N LEU A 37 1.76 -7.16 3.06
CA LEU A 37 2.37 -7.94 2.00
C LEU A 37 3.75 -7.41 1.61
N LEU A 38 3.85 -6.11 1.32
CA LEU A 38 5.10 -5.46 0.90
C LEU A 38 6.19 -5.46 2.00
N MET A 39 5.81 -5.67 3.26
CA MET A 39 6.77 -5.82 4.36
C MET A 39 7.48 -7.18 4.38
N VAL A 40 7.02 -8.16 3.60
CA VAL A 40 7.68 -9.48 3.50
C VAL A 40 9.08 -9.36 2.91
N ASP A 41 9.21 -8.56 1.85
CA ASP A 41 10.48 -8.20 1.23
C ASP A 41 10.59 -6.68 1.03
N LEU A 42 11.45 -6.05 1.84
CA LEU A 42 11.67 -4.60 1.79
C LEU A 42 12.40 -4.16 0.51
N LYS A 43 13.10 -5.06 -0.19
CA LYS A 43 13.72 -4.76 -1.50
C LYS A 43 12.64 -4.55 -2.57
N ILE A 44 11.47 -5.16 -2.43
CA ILE A 44 10.30 -4.96 -3.29
C ILE A 44 9.41 -3.84 -2.73
N GLY A 45 9.19 -3.83 -1.41
CA GLY A 45 8.31 -2.86 -0.76
C GLY A 45 8.74 -1.41 -0.95
N ARG A 46 10.04 -1.13 -0.91
CA ARG A 46 10.59 0.22 -1.17
C ARG A 46 10.28 0.75 -2.57
N PRO A 47 10.68 0.08 -3.67
CA PRO A 47 10.38 0.56 -5.02
C PRO A 47 8.88 0.59 -5.29
N ALA A 48 8.10 -0.38 -4.82
CA ALA A 48 6.65 -0.37 -4.96
C ALA A 48 6.01 0.87 -4.28
N GLY A 49 6.44 1.20 -3.07
CA GLY A 49 5.99 2.40 -2.37
C GLY A 49 6.42 3.70 -3.06
N SER A 50 7.64 3.75 -3.61
CA SER A 50 8.12 4.88 -4.41
C SER A 50 7.25 5.08 -5.66
N LEU A 51 6.98 4.01 -6.40
CA LEU A 51 6.16 4.03 -7.60
C LEU A 51 4.72 4.49 -7.29
N TYR A 52 4.13 3.96 -6.22
CA TYR A 52 2.80 4.39 -5.76
C TYR A 52 2.78 5.89 -5.40
N ASN A 53 3.79 6.38 -4.70
CA ASN A 53 3.89 7.80 -4.36
C ASN A 53 4.01 8.66 -5.63
N TYR A 54 4.85 8.27 -6.57
CA TYR A 54 5.08 9.01 -7.81
C TYR A 54 3.82 9.07 -8.68
N LEU A 55 3.14 7.93 -8.86
CA LEU A 55 1.96 7.84 -9.72
C LEU A 55 0.72 8.46 -9.05
N ASN A 56 0.45 8.10 -7.79
CA ASN A 56 -0.82 8.43 -7.15
C ASN A 56 -0.75 9.69 -6.29
N LEU A 57 0.32 9.88 -5.52
CA LEU A 57 0.39 10.92 -4.48
C LEU A 57 1.21 12.17 -4.85
N LYS A 58 1.86 12.20 -6.01
CA LYS A 58 2.64 13.36 -6.46
C LYS A 58 1.73 14.58 -6.62
N LYS A 59 1.99 15.63 -5.82
CA LYS A 59 1.20 16.87 -5.73
C LYS A 59 1.12 17.64 -7.07
N ASN A 60 2.17 17.60 -7.88
CA ASN A 60 2.26 18.36 -9.14
C ASN A 60 1.86 17.52 -10.37
N SER A 61 0.92 16.60 -10.20
CA SER A 61 0.38 15.79 -11.28
C SER A 61 -0.66 16.59 -12.06
N LYS A 62 -0.65 16.48 -13.40
CA LYS A 62 -1.69 17.06 -14.27
C LYS A 62 -3.06 16.40 -14.07
N ILE A 63 -3.09 15.20 -13.49
CA ILE A 63 -4.30 14.44 -13.15
C ILE A 63 -4.61 14.66 -11.67
N THR A 64 -5.86 15.03 -11.35
CA THR A 64 -6.32 15.26 -9.97
C THR A 64 -6.38 13.95 -9.19
N ARG A 65 -6.36 14.03 -7.86
CA ARG A 65 -6.48 12.84 -7.00
C ARG A 65 -7.76 12.05 -7.29
N MET A 66 -8.89 12.75 -7.44
CA MET A 66 -10.18 12.14 -7.76
C MET A 66 -10.15 11.40 -9.11
N GLN A 67 -9.57 12.01 -10.15
CA GLN A 67 -9.42 11.36 -11.46
C GLN A 67 -8.55 10.10 -11.39
N LYS A 68 -7.48 10.10 -10.58
CA LYS A 68 -6.66 8.90 -10.37
C LYS A 68 -7.43 7.77 -9.69
N GLU A 69 -8.24 8.10 -8.68
CA GLU A 69 -9.11 7.12 -8.03
C GLU A 69 -10.17 6.59 -9.03
N MET A 70 -10.78 7.45 -9.86
CA MET A 70 -11.72 6.99 -10.89
C MET A 70 -11.06 6.00 -11.88
N ILE A 71 -9.84 6.30 -12.34
CA ILE A 71 -9.07 5.39 -13.20
C ILE A 71 -8.78 4.08 -12.46
N ALA A 72 -8.34 4.15 -11.20
CA ALA A 72 -8.04 2.98 -10.39
C ALA A 72 -9.28 2.08 -10.22
N THR A 73 -10.44 2.67 -9.93
CA THR A 73 -11.72 1.94 -9.79
C THR A 73 -12.11 1.23 -11.10
N VAL A 74 -12.04 1.92 -12.24
CA VAL A 74 -12.37 1.32 -13.55
C VAL A 74 -11.41 0.19 -13.89
N VAL A 75 -10.10 0.41 -13.72
CA VAL A 75 -9.09 -0.62 -14.00
C VAL A 75 -9.25 -1.81 -13.06
N ASN A 76 -9.49 -1.58 -11.77
CA ASN A 76 -9.77 -2.65 -10.80
C ASN A 76 -10.99 -3.46 -11.23
N GLY A 77 -12.09 -2.81 -11.65
CA GLY A 77 -13.26 -3.51 -12.17
C GLY A 77 -12.95 -4.34 -13.43
N ALA A 78 -12.16 -3.80 -14.36
CA ALA A 78 -11.79 -4.48 -15.59
C ALA A 78 -10.94 -5.75 -15.36
N ILE A 79 -10.10 -5.76 -14.33
CA ILE A 79 -9.26 -6.93 -13.96
C ILE A 79 -9.97 -7.88 -12.97
N GLY A 80 -11.23 -7.64 -12.62
CA GLY A 80 -11.96 -8.41 -11.61
C GLY A 80 -11.43 -8.21 -10.19
N GLY A 81 -10.73 -7.11 -9.94
CA GLY A 81 -10.27 -6.70 -8.61
C GLY A 81 -11.44 -6.19 -7.76
N ALA A 82 -11.37 -6.43 -6.46
CA ALA A 82 -12.31 -5.80 -5.53
C ALA A 82 -12.03 -4.28 -5.45
N PRO A 83 -13.07 -3.43 -5.41
CA PRO A 83 -12.92 -1.99 -5.21
C PRO A 83 -12.32 -1.64 -3.85
#